data_AF-A0A3C0HNT2-F1
#
_entry.id   AF-A0A3C0HNT2-F1
#
_cell.length_a   1.000
_cell.length_b   1.000
_cell.length_c   1.000
_cell.angle_alpha   90.00
_cell.angle_beta   90.00
_cell.angle_gamma   90.00
#
_symmetry.space_group_name_H-M   'P 1'
#
loop_
_entity.id
_entity.type
_entity.pdbx_description
1 polymer ?
#
loop_
_entity_poly.entity_id
_entity_poly.type
_entity_poly.pdbx_seq_one_letter_code
_entity_poly.pdbx_strand_id
1 'polypeptide(L)'
;GGDAGDKILVQDAIADIALQQVLTRPAEFDVIATMNLNGDYLSDALAAQVGGIGIAPGANVNYVTGHGVFEATHGTAPKYAGQDKVNPSSVLLSGVMMFEHLGWQDAADDIIRAVEATIGDKVVTYDFARLMDGATQVACSEFASAIVDRL
;
A
#
# COMPACT_ATOMS: atom_id res chain seq x y z
N GLY A 1 -5.85 3.94 24.98
CA GLY A 1 -7.01 3.27 25.61
C GLY A 1 -7.97 4.26 26.23
N GLY A 2 -9.13 4.46 25.61
CA GLY A 2 -10.21 5.32 26.07
C GLY A 2 -11.31 5.36 25.01
N ASP A 3 -12.57 5.37 25.42
CA ASP A 3 -13.72 5.55 24.52
C ASP A 3 -13.90 7.05 24.28
N ALA A 4 -13.63 7.50 23.06
CA ALA A 4 -13.77 8.90 22.67
C ALA A 4 -15.20 9.26 22.22
N GLY A 5 -16.10 8.27 22.15
CA GLY A 5 -17.41 8.40 21.51
C GLY A 5 -17.24 8.91 20.08
N ASP A 6 -17.95 10.00 19.75
CA ASP A 6 -17.93 10.61 18.41
C ASP A 6 -16.72 11.54 18.15
N LYS A 7 -15.70 11.54 19.02
CA LYS A 7 -14.53 12.43 18.90
C LYS A 7 -13.31 11.68 18.37
N ILE A 8 -12.40 12.41 17.74
CA ILE A 8 -11.06 11.91 17.39
C ILE A 8 -10.22 11.87 18.66
N LEU A 9 -9.70 10.69 18.97
CA LEU A 9 -8.81 10.46 20.10
C LEU A 9 -7.36 10.74 19.69
N VAL A 10 -6.68 11.65 20.40
CA VAL A 10 -5.25 11.92 20.21
C VAL A 10 -4.48 11.28 21.34
N GLN A 11 -3.59 10.34 21.00
CA GLN A 11 -2.77 9.57 21.92
C GLN A 11 -1.32 9.51 21.44
N ASP A 12 -0.42 9.15 22.34
CA ASP A 12 0.99 8.93 22.05
C ASP A 12 1.43 7.53 22.50
N ALA A 13 2.47 7.03 21.83
CA ALA A 13 3.16 5.81 22.19
C ALA A 13 4.66 5.99 21.94
N ILE A 14 5.49 5.44 22.82
CA ILE A 14 6.94 5.38 22.58
C ILE A 14 7.18 4.40 21.42
N ALA A 15 8.12 4.72 20.52
CA ALA A 15 8.31 4.02 19.25
C ALA A 15 8.56 2.50 19.40
N ASP A 16 9.29 2.08 20.44
CA ASP A 16 9.55 0.68 20.74
C ASP A 16 8.30 -0.10 21.15
N ILE A 17 7.41 0.54 21.92
CA ILE A 17 6.10 0.00 22.28
C ILE A 17 5.18 0.02 21.07
N ALA A 18 5.20 1.07 20.25
CA ALA A 18 4.40 1.15 19.03
C ALA A 18 4.72 -0.03 18.09
N LEU A 19 6.00 -0.33 17.86
CA LEU A 19 6.43 -1.49 17.06
C LEU A 19 5.93 -2.84 17.61
N GLN A 20 5.74 -2.97 18.93
CA GLN A 20 5.14 -4.16 19.54
C GLN A 20 3.61 -4.16 19.44
N GLN A 21 2.98 -3.00 19.60
CA GLN A 21 1.53 -2.85 19.65
C GLN A 21 0.90 -2.92 18.26
N VAL A 22 1.57 -2.49 17.20
CA VAL A 22 1.05 -2.71 15.83
C VAL A 22 0.89 -4.19 15.50
N LEU A 23 1.72 -5.06 16.10
CA LEU A 23 1.58 -6.52 15.97
C LEU A 23 0.49 -7.11 16.89
N THR A 24 0.48 -6.69 18.15
CA THR A 24 -0.35 -7.33 19.20
C THR A 24 -1.75 -6.73 19.34
N ARG A 25 -1.90 -5.46 18.96
CA ARG A 25 -3.13 -4.64 19.07
C ARG A 25 -3.28 -3.70 17.87
N PRO A 26 -3.19 -4.17 16.60
CA PRO A 26 -3.27 -3.31 15.42
C PRO A 26 -4.55 -2.45 15.37
N ALA A 27 -5.68 -3.01 15.82
CA ALA A 27 -6.98 -2.33 15.82
C ALA A 27 -7.08 -1.12 16.78
N GLU A 28 -6.07 -0.89 17.63
CA GLU A 28 -5.99 0.31 18.46
C GLU A 28 -5.38 1.52 17.72
N PHE A 29 -4.85 1.31 16.50
CA PHE A 29 -4.24 2.35 15.68
C PHE A 29 -5.07 2.61 14.43
N ASP A 30 -5.10 3.88 14.01
CA ASP A 30 -5.73 4.34 12.78
C ASP A 30 -4.77 5.28 12.04
N VAL A 31 -4.74 6.57 12.41
CA VAL A 31 -3.78 7.54 11.88
C VAL A 31 -2.55 7.64 12.79
N ILE A 32 -1.36 7.55 12.20
CA ILE A 32 -0.08 7.68 12.91
C ILE A 32 0.68 8.91 12.40
N ALA A 33 1.01 9.82 13.32
CA ALA A 33 1.92 10.93 13.07
C ALA A 33 3.25 10.68 13.80
N THR A 34 4.37 10.74 13.08
CA THR A 34 5.68 10.46 13.66
C THR A 34 6.80 11.22 12.94
N MET A 35 8.01 11.18 13.50
CA MET A 35 9.20 11.78 12.92
C MET A 35 9.75 10.90 11.79
N ASN A 36 10.53 11.52 10.88
CA ASN A 36 11.06 10.88 9.67
C ASN A 36 11.63 9.46 9.89
N LEU A 37 12.62 9.30 10.79
CA LEU A 37 13.25 8.00 11.04
C LEU A 37 12.29 6.95 11.62
N ASN A 38 11.39 7.34 12.52
CA ASN A 38 10.40 6.41 13.07
C ASN A 38 9.34 6.06 12.02
N GLY A 39 9.03 7.00 11.11
CA GLY A 39 8.15 6.79 9.98
C GLY A 39 8.69 5.71 9.06
N ASP A 40 9.95 5.83 8.65
CA ASP A 40 10.67 4.84 7.84
C ASP A 40 10.57 3.43 8.42
N TYR A 41 10.95 3.26 9.70
CA TYR A 41 10.93 1.94 10.34
C TYR A 41 9.52 1.38 10.50
N LEU A 42 8.56 2.23 10.86
CA LEU A 42 7.20 1.79 11.14
C LEU A 42 6.42 1.48 9.86
N SER A 43 6.59 2.27 8.80
CA SER A 43 5.92 2.02 7.52
C SER A 43 6.36 0.70 6.91
N ASP A 44 7.66 0.39 6.96
CA ASP A 44 8.20 -0.88 6.45
C ASP A 44 7.72 -2.06 7.30
N ALA A 45 7.71 -1.92 8.63
CA ALA A 45 7.19 -2.95 9.54
C ALA A 45 5.70 -3.24 9.27
N LEU A 46 4.89 -2.21 9.07
CA LEU A 46 3.47 -2.33 8.78
C LEU A 46 3.21 -2.94 7.39
N ALA A 47 3.96 -2.52 6.37
CA ALA A 47 3.87 -3.10 5.04
C ALA A 47 4.24 -4.60 5.06
N ALA A 48 5.27 -4.98 5.82
CA ALA A 48 5.62 -6.38 6.03
C ALA A 48 4.52 -7.17 6.74
N GLN A 49 3.92 -6.59 7.78
CA GLN A 49 2.87 -7.21 8.59
C GLN A 49 1.64 -7.63 7.76
N VAL A 50 1.24 -6.82 6.78
CA VAL A 50 0.09 -7.12 5.90
C VAL A 50 0.48 -7.93 4.66
N GLY A 51 1.75 -8.34 4.52
CA GLY A 51 2.26 -9.00 3.31
C GLY A 51 2.38 -8.06 2.10
N GLY A 52 2.38 -6.74 2.34
CA GLY A 52 2.28 -5.68 1.34
C GLY A 52 3.60 -5.04 0.92
N ILE A 53 4.77 -5.61 1.26
CA ILE A 53 6.09 -5.01 0.93
C ILE A 53 6.23 -4.67 -0.56
N GLY A 54 5.67 -5.50 -1.45
CA GLY A 54 5.72 -5.28 -2.89
C GLY A 54 4.65 -4.35 -3.46
N ILE A 55 3.67 -3.95 -2.64
CA ILE A 55 2.48 -3.23 -3.09
C ILE A 55 2.17 -1.97 -2.28
N ALA A 56 2.94 -1.65 -1.24
CA ALA A 56 2.71 -0.48 -0.41
C ALA A 56 2.78 0.81 -1.24
N PRO A 57 1.75 1.68 -1.22
CA PRO A 57 1.80 2.97 -1.89
C PRO A 57 2.52 4.02 -1.06
N GLY A 58 2.90 5.14 -1.68
CA GLY A 58 3.63 6.22 -1.04
C GLY A 58 3.45 7.57 -1.74
N ALA A 59 3.41 8.63 -0.94
CA ALA A 59 3.31 10.00 -1.40
C ALA A 59 4.12 10.97 -0.53
N ASN A 60 4.78 11.92 -1.19
CA ASN A 60 5.45 13.06 -0.57
C ASN A 60 4.67 14.32 -0.92
N VAL A 61 3.96 14.90 0.05
CA VAL A 61 3.03 16.00 -0.21
C VAL A 61 3.37 17.23 0.62
N ASN A 62 3.48 18.37 -0.05
CA ASN A 62 3.49 19.67 0.59
C ASN A 62 2.08 20.29 0.51
N TYR A 63 1.28 20.09 1.56
CA TYR A 63 -0.10 20.57 1.63
C TYR A 63 -0.24 22.11 1.61
N VAL A 64 0.81 22.88 1.89
CA VAL A 64 0.76 24.35 1.84
C VAL A 64 0.87 24.87 0.41
N THR A 65 1.72 24.25 -0.40
CA THR A 65 1.96 24.66 -1.80
C THR A 65 1.15 23.87 -2.82
N GLY A 66 0.59 22.72 -2.41
CA GLY A 66 -0.14 21.80 -3.29
C GLY A 66 0.75 20.89 -4.14
N HIS A 67 2.08 20.89 -3.95
CA HIS A 67 2.96 19.97 -4.67
C HIS A 67 2.90 18.57 -4.06
N GLY A 68 2.79 17.54 -4.90
CA GLY A 68 2.82 16.13 -4.51
C GLY A 68 3.69 15.30 -5.46
N VAL A 69 4.44 14.36 -4.90
CA VAL A 69 5.17 13.32 -5.64
C VAL A 69 4.70 11.96 -5.14
N PHE A 70 4.14 11.15 -6.03
CA PHE A 70 3.61 9.82 -5.75
C PHE A 70 4.55 8.79 -6.35
N GLU A 71 5.02 7.84 -5.54
CA GLU A 71 6.14 6.98 -5.93
C GLU A 71 5.95 5.53 -5.52
N ALA A 72 6.63 4.63 -6.23
CA ALA A 72 6.79 3.25 -5.75
C ALA A 72 7.70 3.25 -4.52
N THR A 73 7.32 2.51 -3.48
CA THR A 73 8.06 2.47 -2.21
C THR A 73 9.12 1.37 -2.18
N HIS A 74 9.05 0.40 -3.10
CA HIS A 74 10.03 -0.67 -3.20
C HIS A 74 11.29 -0.23 -3.99
N GLY A 75 12.41 -0.92 -3.74
CA GLY A 75 13.64 -0.71 -4.50
C GLY A 75 13.57 -1.15 -5.98
N THR A 76 14.63 -0.85 -6.74
CA THR A 76 14.68 -1.05 -8.21
C THR A 76 14.76 -2.51 -8.68
N ALA A 77 15.07 -3.45 -7.78
CA ALA A 77 15.25 -4.88 -8.06
C ALA A 77 15.97 -5.19 -9.41
N PRO A 78 17.23 -4.76 -9.63
CA PRO A 78 17.89 -4.79 -10.95
C PRO A 78 17.95 -6.18 -11.60
N LYS A 79 18.00 -7.24 -10.79
CA LYS A 79 17.96 -8.64 -11.24
C LYS A 79 16.71 -9.03 -12.04
N TYR A 80 15.63 -8.24 -11.97
CA TYR A 80 14.36 -8.47 -12.68
C TYR A 80 14.06 -7.39 -13.73
N ALA A 81 14.98 -6.44 -13.94
CA ALA A 81 14.79 -5.38 -14.92
C ALA A 81 14.58 -5.94 -16.34
N GLY A 82 13.55 -5.45 -17.03
CA GLY A 82 13.21 -5.87 -18.40
C GLY A 82 12.63 -7.28 -18.54
N GLN A 83 12.28 -7.95 -17.43
CA GLN A 83 11.77 -9.33 -17.46
C GLN A 83 10.24 -9.44 -17.39
N ASP A 84 9.52 -8.32 -17.37
CA ASP A 84 8.05 -8.29 -17.28
C ASP A 84 7.49 -9.16 -16.13
N LYS A 85 8.12 -9.08 -14.95
CA LYS A 85 7.90 -10.04 -13.86
C LYS A 85 7.42 -9.44 -12.54
N VAL A 86 7.87 -8.24 -12.21
CA VAL A 86 7.65 -7.63 -10.89
C VAL A 86 6.21 -7.14 -10.74
N ASN A 87 5.75 -7.03 -9.51
CA ASN A 87 4.41 -6.53 -9.20
C ASN A 87 4.34 -5.00 -9.42
N PRO A 88 3.43 -4.49 -10.28
CA PRO A 88 3.28 -3.05 -10.50
C PRO A 88 2.41 -2.35 -9.45
N SER A 89 1.86 -3.08 -8.47
CA SER A 89 0.81 -2.52 -7.58
C SER A 89 1.29 -1.33 -6.75
N SER A 90 2.56 -1.28 -6.31
CA SER A 90 3.05 -0.15 -5.51
C SER A 90 2.92 1.17 -6.27
N VAL A 91 3.38 1.23 -7.53
CA VAL A 91 3.23 2.45 -8.34
C VAL A 91 1.77 2.72 -8.72
N LEU A 92 0.98 1.68 -8.97
CA LEU A 92 -0.44 1.82 -9.29
C LEU A 92 -1.23 2.43 -8.12
N LEU A 93 -1.02 1.90 -6.91
CA LEU A 93 -1.70 2.36 -5.69
C LEU A 93 -1.18 3.75 -5.25
N SER A 94 0.09 4.09 -5.52
CA SER A 94 0.54 5.49 -5.41
C SER A 94 -0.16 6.40 -6.42
N GLY A 95 -0.48 5.89 -7.62
CA GLY A 95 -1.35 6.56 -8.59
C GLY A 95 -2.78 6.74 -8.09
N VAL A 96 -3.32 5.79 -7.30
CA VAL A 96 -4.62 5.96 -6.62
C VAL A 96 -4.56 7.16 -5.67
N MET A 97 -3.54 7.23 -4.81
CA MET A 97 -3.34 8.39 -3.91
C MET A 97 -3.22 9.71 -4.69
N MET A 98 -2.65 9.68 -5.89
CA MET A 98 -2.58 10.85 -6.77
C MET A 98 -3.97 11.25 -7.27
N PHE A 99 -4.81 10.31 -7.69
CA PHE A 99 -6.17 10.61 -8.13
C PHE A 99 -7.02 11.18 -6.98
N GLU A 100 -6.90 10.63 -5.77
CA GLU A 100 -7.53 11.19 -4.56
C GLU A 100 -7.07 12.63 -4.30
N HIS A 101 -5.75 12.89 -4.42
CA HIS A 101 -5.19 14.23 -4.25
C HIS A 101 -5.70 15.23 -5.31
N LEU A 102 -6.00 14.77 -6.52
CA LEU A 102 -6.59 15.57 -7.59
C LEU A 102 -8.13 15.71 -7.47
N GLY A 103 -8.75 15.05 -6.50
CA GLY A 103 -10.21 15.03 -6.30
C GLY A 103 -10.95 14.11 -7.27
N TRP A 104 -10.25 13.16 -7.92
CA TRP A 104 -10.81 12.20 -8.87
C TRP A 104 -11.17 10.89 -8.16
N GLN A 105 -12.09 10.96 -7.19
CA GLN A 105 -12.42 9.83 -6.33
C GLN A 105 -12.98 8.63 -7.10
N ASP A 106 -13.85 8.86 -8.09
CA ASP A 106 -14.42 7.76 -8.89
C ASP A 106 -13.32 6.90 -9.56
N ALA A 107 -12.29 7.55 -10.11
CA ALA A 107 -11.17 6.85 -10.73
C ALA A 107 -10.31 6.09 -9.71
N ALA A 108 -10.11 6.66 -8.51
CA ALA A 108 -9.41 6.00 -7.42
C ALA A 108 -10.17 4.74 -6.96
N ASP A 109 -11.47 4.87 -6.75
CA ASP A 109 -12.35 3.78 -6.30
C ASP A 109 -12.45 2.66 -7.34
N ASP A 110 -12.53 2.99 -8.63
CA ASP A 110 -12.53 2.01 -9.73
C ASP A 110 -11.25 1.16 -9.70
N ILE A 111 -10.09 1.80 -9.58
CA ILE A 111 -8.79 1.10 -9.55
C ILE A 111 -8.69 0.21 -8.32
N ILE A 112 -9.08 0.70 -7.13
CA ILE A 112 -9.06 -0.10 -5.90
C ILE A 112 -9.92 -1.34 -6.06
N ARG A 113 -11.17 -1.19 -6.51
CA ARG A 113 -12.08 -2.33 -6.72
C ARG A 113 -11.52 -3.34 -7.71
N ALA A 114 -10.92 -2.88 -8.80
CA ALA A 114 -10.33 -3.75 -9.81
C ALA A 114 -9.11 -4.51 -9.27
N VAL A 115 -8.23 -3.85 -8.50
CA VAL A 115 -7.08 -4.49 -7.84
C VAL A 115 -7.55 -5.54 -6.83
N GLU A 116 -8.51 -5.21 -5.98
CA GLU A 116 -9.11 -6.14 -5.00
C GLU A 116 -9.70 -7.38 -5.69
N ALA A 117 -10.49 -7.17 -6.76
CA ALA A 117 -11.07 -8.25 -7.53
C ALA A 117 -10.01 -9.12 -8.21
N THR A 118 -8.96 -8.53 -8.77
CA THR A 118 -7.86 -9.27 -9.44
C THR A 118 -7.10 -10.16 -8.46
N ILE A 119 -6.75 -9.61 -7.29
CA ILE A 119 -6.06 -10.37 -6.22
C ILE A 119 -7.01 -11.44 -5.64
N GLY A 120 -8.30 -11.11 -5.46
CA GLY A 120 -9.34 -12.04 -5.00
C GLY A 120 -9.52 -13.25 -5.91
N ASP A 121 -9.43 -13.05 -7.22
CA ASP A 121 -9.43 -14.11 -8.24
C ASP A 121 -8.11 -14.89 -8.31
N LYS A 122 -7.12 -14.53 -7.49
CA LYS A 122 -5.78 -15.11 -7.45
C LYS A 122 -5.03 -15.05 -8.80
N VAL A 123 -5.35 -14.06 -9.63
CA VAL A 123 -4.59 -13.74 -10.84
C VAL A 123 -3.52 -12.75 -10.44
N VAL A 124 -2.28 -13.19 -10.21
CA VAL A 124 -1.28 -12.38 -9.52
C VAL A 124 0.13 -12.58 -10.07
N THR A 125 1.02 -11.64 -9.81
CA THR A 125 2.44 -11.77 -10.15
C THR A 125 3.17 -12.79 -9.26
N TYR A 126 4.39 -13.17 -9.66
CA TYR A 126 5.17 -14.27 -9.07
C TYR A 126 5.38 -14.16 -7.54
N ASP A 127 5.45 -12.95 -7.01
CA ASP A 127 5.70 -12.62 -5.61
C ASP A 127 4.55 -13.05 -4.71
N PHE A 128 3.30 -12.88 -5.16
CA PHE A 128 2.11 -13.43 -4.50
C PHE A 128 1.87 -14.89 -4.86
N ALA A 129 2.02 -15.26 -6.14
CA ALA A 129 1.69 -16.61 -6.60
C ALA A 129 2.43 -17.71 -5.81
N ARG A 130 3.69 -17.48 -5.45
CA ARG A 130 4.50 -18.43 -4.65
C ARG A 130 4.05 -18.60 -3.19
N LEU A 131 3.13 -17.76 -2.70
CA LEU A 131 2.60 -17.75 -1.34
C LEU A 131 1.12 -18.15 -1.30
N MET A 132 0.50 -18.45 -2.44
CA MET A 132 -0.93 -18.72 -2.57
C MET A 132 -1.18 -20.09 -3.21
N ASP A 133 -2.06 -20.88 -2.60
CA ASP A 133 -2.52 -22.12 -3.23
C ASP A 133 -3.52 -21.81 -4.36
N GLY A 134 -3.27 -22.41 -5.53
CA GLY A 134 -4.14 -22.30 -6.71
C GLY A 134 -4.12 -20.92 -7.39
N ALA A 135 -3.04 -20.15 -7.23
CA ALA A 135 -2.88 -18.89 -7.95
C ALA A 135 -2.56 -19.11 -9.44
N THR A 136 -3.09 -18.22 -10.27
CA THR A 136 -2.69 -18.08 -11.67
C THR A 136 -1.59 -17.03 -11.73
N GLN A 137 -0.35 -17.50 -11.87
CA GLN A 137 0.79 -16.60 -12.00
C GLN A 137 0.79 -15.94 -13.38
N VAL A 138 0.86 -14.61 -13.42
CA VAL A 138 0.92 -13.80 -14.65
C VAL A 138 2.15 -12.88 -14.66
N ALA A 139 2.50 -12.37 -15.84
CA ALA A 139 3.52 -11.33 -16.03
C ALA A 139 3.06 -9.97 -15.44
N CYS A 140 3.98 -9.00 -15.35
CA CYS A 140 3.66 -7.64 -14.88
C CYS A 140 2.62 -6.98 -15.78
N SER A 141 2.84 -7.00 -17.10
CA SER A 141 1.93 -6.45 -18.10
C SER A 141 0.57 -7.15 -18.13
N GLU A 142 0.55 -8.47 -17.94
CA GLU A 142 -0.66 -9.29 -17.87
C GLU A 142 -1.45 -9.03 -16.59
N PHE A 143 -0.79 -8.81 -15.45
CA PHE A 143 -1.45 -8.40 -14.21
C PHE A 143 -2.13 -7.03 -14.36
N ALA A 144 -1.46 -6.07 -14.99
CA ALA A 144 -2.07 -4.78 -15.31
C ALA A 144 -3.27 -4.93 -16.25
N SER A 145 -3.18 -5.81 -17.26
CA SER A 145 -4.30 -6.11 -18.17
C SER A 145 -5.47 -6.74 -17.42
N ALA A 146 -5.20 -7.68 -16.51
CA ALA A 146 -6.21 -8.32 -15.68
C ALA A 146 -6.94 -7.34 -14.74
N ILE A 147 -6.24 -6.31 -14.25
CA ILE A 147 -6.86 -5.20 -13.51
C ILE A 147 -7.76 -4.38 -14.44
N VAL A 148 -7.28 -4.02 -15.62
CA VAL A 148 -8.07 -3.25 -16.60
C VAL A 148 -9.35 -3.99 -17.00
N ASP A 149 -9.31 -5.31 -17.15
CA ASP A 149 -10.48 -6.14 -17.45
C ASP A 149 -11.55 -6.14 -16.34
N ARG A 150 -11.22 -5.62 -15.14
CA ARG A 150 -12.08 -5.55 -13.94
C ARG A 150 -12.44 -4.12 -13.52
N LEU A 151 -12.12 -3.12 -14.35
CA LEU A 151 -12.60 -1.74 -14.17
C LEU A 151 -14.10 -1.62 -14.50
#